data_AF-A0A4Y2R3C9-F1
#
_entry.id   AF-A0A4Y2R3C9-F1
#
_cell.length_a   1.000
_cell.length_b   1.000
_cell.length_c   1.000
_cell.angle_alpha   90.00
_cell.angle_beta   90.00
_cell.angle_gamma   90.00
#
_symmetry.space_group_name_H-M   'P 1'
#
loop_
_entity.id
_entity.type
_entity.pdbx_description
1 polymer ?
#
loop_
_entity_poly.entity_id
_entity_poly.type
_entity_poly.pdbx_seq_one_letter_code
_entity_poly.pdbx_strand_id
1 'polypeptide(L)'
;MGSSKHPHILAISLRMRSLCYSEVVTRFPKGGSAYSYVYATVGELFAFFVGWGMILEYSVGTALAAKACSQYLDFVLDGKLSHSLQQHLGHLNVRGLDTFLDFPSVAVMFIACIVFIISFKALCSLNNVFVVVNLLVISGTVVIGIFNMDSENWIAGMGFFPGGVTGIFSAASLCYFAFVGYDVIAIFTRGVPHRSHTFPTIVSTVFIVGLLAAFAISIVLTLLVPFSVLEVQASLLQAFDLRQVAGMKYFVTFGAIAGLTSATIASLLSLIKLIQSLANDGLIFKFFSRTQCHSLVAAVTLSCPLSLLCDIMTLIHVLGMGTLAACIAVAVCVLCTRYGVQTQLVSPLNMLELSEEESAIDTTKSFQEQQLDLTEKELVQDTIRSKPGYGSMHSRSLSVDFVDESYITCLSELSPHWTKQEPSHRSAATVAGLIGAAVLVMLLMGVMTLHVPRLLPKSKWWTELVACAMFLVIVAFSAAICRQPMHKPRIHNRVPCVPFLPLCAIWMDVHLVVGLPYTAWLLFFIWSLV
;
A
#
# COMPACT_ATOMS: atom_id res chain seq x y z
N MET A 1 6.65 -23.17 -8.45
CA MET A 1 5.33 -22.52 -8.46
C MET A 1 4.30 -23.54 -8.05
N GLY A 2 3.77 -23.45 -6.83
CA GLY A 2 2.79 -24.40 -6.31
C GLY A 2 2.12 -23.82 -5.09
N SER A 3 0.79 -23.76 -5.14
CA SER A 3 -0.14 -23.41 -4.05
C SER A 3 -0.38 -21.92 -3.75
N SER A 4 -1.31 -21.32 -4.49
CA SER A 4 -2.26 -20.33 -3.95
C SER A 4 -3.64 -20.58 -4.58
N LYS A 5 -4.31 -21.66 -4.16
CA LYS A 5 -5.48 -22.24 -4.85
C LYS A 5 -6.78 -21.42 -4.86
N HIS A 6 -6.83 -20.14 -4.48
CA HIS A 6 -8.11 -19.42 -4.43
C HIS A 6 -7.96 -17.91 -4.74
N PRO A 7 -8.62 -17.36 -5.78
CA PRO A 7 -8.52 -15.96 -6.17
C PRO A 7 -9.45 -15.08 -5.31
N HIS A 8 -10.55 -15.66 -4.83
CA HIS A 8 -11.42 -15.05 -3.83
C HIS A 8 -10.62 -14.69 -2.57
N ILE A 9 -9.64 -15.50 -2.17
CA ILE A 9 -8.78 -15.25 -1.01
C ILE A 9 -8.02 -13.93 -1.16
N LEU A 10 -7.52 -13.56 -2.35
CA LEU A 10 -6.79 -12.32 -2.56
C LEU A 10 -7.70 -11.08 -2.52
N ALA A 11 -8.83 -11.12 -3.22
CA ALA A 11 -9.80 -10.02 -3.19
C ALA A 11 -10.41 -9.83 -1.80
N ILE A 12 -10.70 -10.94 -1.10
CA ILE A 12 -11.14 -10.96 0.28
C ILE A 12 -10.04 -10.41 1.20
N SER A 13 -8.79 -10.85 1.04
CA SER A 13 -7.64 -10.36 1.79
C SER A 13 -7.47 -8.85 1.66
N LEU A 14 -7.53 -8.30 0.44
CA LEU A 14 -7.40 -6.87 0.21
C LEU A 14 -8.55 -6.08 0.85
N ARG A 15 -9.79 -6.59 0.75
CA ARG A 15 -10.95 -5.99 1.42
C ARG A 15 -10.81 -6.04 2.94
N MET A 16 -10.35 -7.15 3.50
CA MET A 16 -10.08 -7.31 4.93
C MET A 16 -9.01 -6.32 5.41
N ARG A 17 -7.90 -6.17 4.69
CA ARG A 17 -6.84 -5.20 4.98
C ARG A 17 -7.35 -3.76 4.93
N SER A 18 -8.08 -3.40 3.88
CA SER A 18 -8.67 -2.06 3.73
C SER A 18 -9.61 -1.73 4.88
N LEU A 19 -10.45 -2.68 5.30
CA LEU A 19 -11.30 -2.53 6.49
C LEU A 19 -10.48 -2.31 7.76
N CYS A 20 -9.45 -3.14 8.01
CA CYS A 20 -8.55 -2.98 9.14
C CYS A 20 -7.87 -1.60 9.15
N TYR A 21 -7.34 -1.19 8.00
CA TYR A 21 -6.67 0.09 7.85
C TYR A 21 -7.62 1.27 8.05
N SER A 22 -8.85 1.20 7.51
CA SER A 22 -9.86 2.24 7.69
C SER A 22 -10.26 2.45 9.16
N GLU A 23 -10.41 1.37 9.94
CA GLU A 23 -10.71 1.47 11.37
C GLU A 23 -9.57 2.16 12.13
N VAL A 24 -8.33 1.79 11.87
CA VAL A 24 -7.16 2.40 12.55
C VAL A 24 -7.06 3.89 12.18
N VAL A 25 -7.16 4.22 10.90
CA VAL A 25 -7.08 5.61 10.42
C VAL A 25 -8.19 6.49 11.02
N THR A 26 -9.39 5.95 11.22
CA THR A 26 -10.50 6.71 11.81
C THR A 26 -10.42 6.82 13.34
N ARG A 27 -9.66 5.94 14.01
CA ARG A 27 -9.41 6.00 15.46
C ARG A 27 -8.33 6.99 15.85
N PHE A 28 -7.32 7.21 15.01
CA PHE A 28 -6.20 8.09 15.31
C PHE A 28 -6.38 9.45 14.60
N PRO A 29 -6.81 10.51 15.31
CA PRO A 29 -7.09 11.82 14.70
C PRO A 29 -5.81 12.53 14.24
N LYS A 30 -4.68 12.32 14.94
CA LYS A 30 -3.34 12.72 14.45
C LYS A 30 -3.02 11.83 13.24
N GLY A 31 -3.18 12.39 12.03
CA GLY A 31 -2.90 11.67 10.79
C GLY A 31 -1.48 11.12 10.74
N GLY A 32 -1.34 9.83 10.42
CA GLY A 32 -0.05 9.13 10.41
C GLY A 32 -0.07 7.95 9.44
N SER A 33 1.06 7.27 9.31
CA SER A 33 1.18 6.02 8.54
C SER A 33 1.17 4.81 9.50
N ALA A 34 1.38 3.60 8.98
CA ALA A 34 1.31 2.37 9.78
C ALA A 34 2.23 2.42 11.02
N TYR A 35 3.42 3.04 10.92
CA TYR A 35 4.33 3.16 12.06
C TYR A 35 3.72 3.99 13.20
N SER A 36 3.01 5.08 12.91
CA SER A 36 2.42 5.95 13.94
C SER A 36 1.34 5.20 14.74
N TYR A 37 0.61 4.31 14.06
CA TYR A 37 -0.39 3.46 14.71
C TYR A 37 0.25 2.41 15.61
N VAL A 38 1.35 1.80 15.17
CA VAL A 38 2.12 0.83 15.96
C VAL A 38 2.78 1.54 17.15
N TYR A 39 3.28 2.76 16.97
CA TYR A 39 3.86 3.58 18.01
C TYR A 39 2.85 3.85 19.14
N ALA A 40 1.63 4.22 18.77
CA ALA A 40 0.57 4.51 19.73
C ALA A 40 -0.03 3.27 20.43
N THR A 41 0.16 2.05 19.89
CA THR A 41 -0.57 0.85 20.34
C THR A 41 0.32 -0.26 20.89
N VAL A 42 1.47 -0.51 20.27
CA VAL A 42 2.38 -1.60 20.61
C VAL A 42 3.62 -1.06 21.31
N GLY A 43 4.17 0.05 20.82
CA GLY A 43 5.31 0.75 21.42
C GLY A 43 6.40 1.11 20.42
N GLU A 44 7.41 1.81 20.93
CA GLU A 44 8.47 2.46 20.14
C GLU A 44 9.33 1.47 19.33
N LEU A 45 9.78 0.37 19.93
CA LEU A 45 10.66 -0.60 19.24
C LEU A 45 10.01 -1.20 18.00
N PHE A 46 8.74 -1.63 18.11
CA PHE A 46 8.02 -2.20 16.97
C PHE A 46 7.68 -1.12 15.94
N ALA A 47 7.40 0.10 16.40
CA ALA A 47 7.19 1.24 15.50
C ALA A 47 8.45 1.58 14.70
N PHE A 48 9.64 1.44 15.29
CA PHE A 48 10.91 1.60 14.57
C PHE A 48 11.04 0.60 13.44
N PHE A 49 10.87 -0.70 13.69
CA PHE A 49 10.99 -1.71 12.65
C PHE A 49 9.94 -1.55 11.54
N VAL A 50 8.70 -1.22 11.90
CA VAL A 50 7.65 -0.94 10.91
C VAL A 50 7.97 0.31 10.11
N GLY A 51 8.43 1.39 10.75
CA GLY A 51 8.86 2.61 10.08
C GLY A 51 10.05 2.39 9.14
N TRP A 52 11.06 1.64 9.60
CA TRP A 52 12.24 1.28 8.81
C TRP A 52 11.87 0.41 7.59
N GLY A 53 10.92 -0.52 7.76
CA GLY A 53 10.36 -1.30 6.67
C GLY A 53 9.56 -0.45 5.68
N MET A 54 8.82 0.57 6.13
CA MET A 54 8.13 1.51 5.25
C MET A 54 9.10 2.43 4.49
N ILE A 55 10.26 2.77 5.05
CA ILE A 55 11.32 3.48 4.32
C ILE A 55 11.82 2.61 3.16
N LEU A 56 12.06 1.31 3.39
CA LEU A 56 12.40 0.36 2.31
C LEU A 56 11.29 0.31 1.26
N GLU A 57 10.05 0.18 1.68
CA GLU A 57 8.88 0.09 0.80
C GLU A 57 8.81 1.26 -0.18
N TYR A 58 8.85 2.50 0.30
CA TYR A 58 8.80 3.67 -0.58
C TYR A 58 10.10 3.90 -1.36
N SER A 59 11.26 3.50 -0.82
CA SER A 59 12.54 3.56 -1.54
C SER A 59 12.54 2.63 -2.74
N VAL A 60 12.12 1.37 -2.54
CA VAL A 60 11.94 0.37 -3.59
C VAL A 60 10.85 0.80 -4.56
N GLY A 61 9.73 1.37 -4.09
CA GLY A 61 8.66 1.88 -4.95
C GLY A 61 9.13 3.00 -5.89
N THR A 62 9.95 3.92 -5.37
CA THR A 62 10.55 5.01 -6.16
C THR A 62 11.53 4.45 -7.21
N ALA A 63 12.40 3.52 -6.80
CA ALA A 63 13.34 2.85 -7.69
C ALA A 63 12.63 2.05 -8.80
N LEU A 64 11.59 1.30 -8.43
CA LEU A 64 10.80 0.47 -9.36
C LEU A 64 10.13 1.31 -10.44
N ALA A 65 9.50 2.42 -10.07
CA ALA A 65 8.83 3.31 -11.01
C ALA A 65 9.82 3.99 -11.97
N ALA A 66 10.97 4.44 -11.45
CA ALA A 66 12.03 5.04 -12.27
C ALA A 66 12.65 4.02 -13.25
N LYS A 67 12.89 2.79 -12.78
CA LYS A 67 13.40 1.68 -13.61
C LYS A 67 12.42 1.29 -14.70
N ALA A 68 11.13 1.17 -14.37
CA ALA A 68 10.10 0.92 -15.37
C ALA A 68 10.06 2.04 -16.43
N CYS A 69 10.25 3.31 -16.03
CA CYS A 69 10.32 4.42 -16.98
C CYS A 69 11.50 4.28 -17.96
N SER A 70 12.66 3.83 -17.46
CA SER A 70 13.84 3.53 -18.28
C SER A 70 13.56 2.44 -19.32
N GLN A 71 12.87 1.36 -18.92
CA GLN A 71 12.51 0.26 -19.83
C GLN A 71 11.58 0.70 -20.96
N TYR A 72 10.59 1.57 -20.67
CA TYR A 72 9.71 2.12 -21.71
C TYR A 72 10.47 3.05 -22.67
N LEU A 73 11.44 3.82 -22.16
CA LEU A 73 12.31 4.66 -22.99
C LEU A 73 13.22 3.81 -23.90
N ASP A 74 13.83 2.76 -23.38
CA ASP A 74 14.69 1.87 -24.15
C ASP A 74 13.91 1.13 -25.25
N PHE A 75 12.68 0.70 -24.97
CA PHE A 75 11.82 0.07 -25.99
C PHE A 75 11.53 1.02 -27.17
N VAL A 76 11.24 2.30 -26.92
CA VAL A 76 11.01 3.27 -28.00
C VAL A 76 12.28 3.59 -28.79
N LEU A 77 13.44 3.47 -28.16
CA LEU A 77 14.74 3.61 -28.81
C LEU A 77 15.23 2.30 -29.46
N ASP A 78 14.35 1.30 -29.57
CA ASP A 78 14.63 -0.03 -30.14
C ASP A 78 15.85 -0.72 -29.48
N GLY A 79 15.97 -0.61 -28.15
CA GLY A 79 17.00 -1.29 -27.35
C GLY A 79 18.41 -0.68 -27.46
N LYS A 80 18.55 0.48 -28.13
CA LYS A 80 19.86 1.15 -28.31
C LYS A 80 20.51 1.56 -26.99
N LEU A 81 19.71 1.91 -25.98
CA LEU A 81 20.20 2.38 -24.69
C LEU A 81 20.82 1.21 -23.92
N SER A 82 20.10 0.09 -23.82
CA SER A 82 20.59 -1.13 -23.17
C SER A 82 21.81 -1.69 -23.90
N HIS A 83 21.77 -1.77 -25.24
CA HIS A 83 22.90 -2.29 -26.02
C HIS A 83 24.16 -1.42 -25.89
N SER A 84 24.03 -0.09 -25.93
CA SER A 84 25.15 0.82 -25.71
C SER A 84 25.75 0.68 -24.31
N LEU A 85 24.91 0.52 -23.28
CA LEU A 85 25.38 0.35 -21.90
C LEU A 85 26.09 -1.00 -21.70
N GLN A 86 25.53 -2.08 -22.25
CA GLN A 86 26.14 -3.42 -22.20
C GLN A 86 27.50 -3.46 -22.90
N GLN A 87 27.67 -2.74 -24.00
CA GLN A 87 28.94 -2.66 -24.73
C GLN A 87 30.05 -1.93 -23.94
N HIS A 88 29.70 -0.91 -23.14
CA HIS A 88 30.70 -0.09 -22.43
C HIS A 88 30.98 -0.56 -21.00
N LEU A 89 29.99 -1.12 -20.28
CA LEU A 89 30.12 -1.48 -18.85
C LEU A 89 30.18 -2.98 -18.56
N GLY A 90 29.93 -3.84 -19.57
CA GLY A 90 29.95 -5.29 -19.39
C GLY A 90 28.67 -5.85 -18.74
N HIS A 91 28.61 -7.18 -18.62
CA HIS A 91 27.44 -7.91 -18.14
C HIS A 91 27.62 -8.33 -16.68
N LEU A 92 26.65 -8.01 -15.82
CA LEU A 92 26.58 -8.54 -14.46
C LEU A 92 25.68 -9.77 -14.45
N ASN A 93 26.26 -10.96 -14.27
CA ASN A 93 25.49 -12.21 -14.23
C ASN A 93 25.35 -12.72 -12.79
N VAL A 94 24.64 -11.99 -11.94
CA VAL A 94 24.33 -12.39 -10.57
C VAL A 94 22.81 -12.43 -10.39
N ARG A 95 22.30 -13.56 -9.88
CA ARG A 95 20.86 -13.76 -9.69
C ARG A 95 20.29 -12.72 -8.72
N GLY A 96 19.36 -11.90 -9.21
CA GLY A 96 18.66 -10.86 -8.44
C GLY A 96 19.21 -9.44 -8.67
N LEU A 97 20.42 -9.33 -9.24
CA LEU A 97 20.93 -8.06 -9.77
C LEU A 97 20.53 -7.92 -11.24
N ASP A 98 20.49 -6.68 -11.70
CA ASP A 98 20.25 -6.36 -13.10
C ASP A 98 21.42 -6.80 -13.98
N THR A 99 21.13 -7.09 -15.25
CA THR A 99 22.11 -7.54 -16.25
C THR A 99 23.11 -6.43 -16.61
N PHE A 100 22.67 -5.17 -16.50
CA PHE A 100 23.47 -3.96 -16.71
C PHE A 100 23.10 -2.87 -15.70
N LEU A 101 23.97 -1.87 -15.53
CA LEU A 101 23.69 -0.71 -14.68
C LEU A 101 22.76 0.27 -15.42
N ASP A 102 21.54 0.43 -14.90
CA ASP A 102 20.51 1.32 -15.47
C ASP A 102 20.70 2.79 -15.02
N PHE A 103 21.68 3.48 -15.60
CA PHE A 103 21.89 4.92 -15.37
C PHE A 103 20.71 5.84 -15.75
N PRO A 104 19.93 5.57 -16.83
CA PRO A 104 18.77 6.40 -17.16
C PRO A 104 17.71 6.43 -16.05
N SER A 105 17.48 5.31 -15.35
CA SER A 105 16.56 5.29 -14.20
C SER A 105 17.01 6.25 -13.08
N VAL A 106 18.31 6.29 -12.81
CA VAL A 106 18.92 7.20 -11.82
C VAL A 106 18.80 8.66 -12.28
N ALA A 107 18.95 8.93 -13.58
CA ALA A 107 18.78 10.28 -14.14
C ALA A 107 17.35 10.81 -13.93
N VAL A 108 16.32 9.98 -14.15
CA VAL A 108 14.91 10.36 -13.89
C VAL A 108 14.72 10.78 -12.43
N MET A 109 15.33 10.05 -11.50
CA MET A 109 15.27 10.36 -10.07
C MET A 109 16.00 11.66 -9.71
N PHE A 110 17.18 11.90 -10.26
CA PHE A 110 17.90 13.15 -10.05
C PHE A 110 17.15 14.36 -10.62
N ILE A 111 16.50 14.22 -11.77
CA ILE A 111 15.66 15.27 -12.34
C ILE A 111 14.48 15.57 -11.40
N ALA A 112 13.78 14.55 -10.90
CA ALA A 112 12.71 14.74 -9.93
C ALA A 112 13.21 15.43 -8.63
N CYS A 113 14.40 15.07 -8.17
CA CYS A 113 15.07 15.71 -7.02
C CYS A 113 15.35 17.20 -7.28
N ILE A 114 15.92 17.54 -8.44
CA ILE A 114 16.21 18.93 -8.82
C ILE A 114 14.92 19.75 -8.89
N VAL A 115 13.87 19.21 -9.52
CA VAL A 115 12.56 19.89 -9.61
C VAL A 115 11.97 20.11 -8.22
N PHE A 116 12.09 19.15 -7.30
CA PHE A 116 11.67 19.31 -5.91
C PHE A 116 12.42 20.47 -5.23
N ILE A 117 13.76 20.52 -5.38
CA ILE A 117 14.61 21.55 -4.76
C ILE A 117 14.23 22.94 -5.29
N ILE A 118 13.94 23.06 -6.58
CA ILE A 118 13.54 24.33 -7.20
C ILE A 118 12.16 24.76 -6.69
N SER A 119 11.16 23.87 -6.73
CA SER A 119 9.80 24.20 -6.29
C SER A 119 8.95 22.97 -5.99
N PHE A 120 8.65 22.80 -4.70
CA PHE A 120 7.68 21.80 -4.22
C PHE A 120 6.28 21.99 -4.86
N LYS A 121 5.84 23.24 -5.01
CA LYS A 121 4.54 23.55 -5.62
C LYS A 121 4.51 23.15 -7.09
N ALA A 122 5.59 23.41 -7.82
CA ALA A 122 5.70 22.99 -9.23
C ALA A 122 5.65 21.46 -9.34
N LEU A 123 6.35 20.73 -8.46
CA LEU A 123 6.35 19.27 -8.46
C LEU A 123 4.95 18.68 -8.21
N CYS A 124 4.20 19.23 -7.25
CA CYS A 124 2.82 18.80 -6.99
C CYS A 124 1.87 19.11 -8.16
N SER A 125 2.01 20.29 -8.77
CA SER A 125 1.22 20.67 -9.95
C SER A 125 1.51 19.75 -11.14
N LEU A 126 2.79 19.49 -11.39
CA LEU A 126 3.26 18.61 -12.46
C LEU A 126 2.79 17.17 -12.25
N ASN A 127 2.77 16.67 -11.00
CA ASN A 127 2.19 15.37 -10.68
C ASN A 127 0.70 15.30 -11.06
N ASN A 128 -0.09 16.32 -10.74
CA ASN A 128 -1.51 16.35 -11.10
C ASN A 128 -1.72 16.32 -12.62
N VAL A 129 -0.91 17.07 -13.38
CA VAL A 129 -0.94 17.05 -14.85
C VAL A 129 -0.62 15.65 -15.38
N PHE A 130 0.42 15.01 -14.86
CA PHE A 130 0.79 13.65 -15.28
C PHE A 130 -0.28 12.60 -14.97
N VAL A 131 -0.97 12.70 -13.84
CA VAL A 131 -2.11 11.81 -13.53
C VAL A 131 -3.23 11.99 -14.55
N VAL A 132 -3.58 13.24 -14.90
CA VAL A 132 -4.62 13.51 -15.91
C VAL A 132 -4.21 12.95 -17.28
N VAL A 133 -2.97 13.20 -17.70
CA VAL A 133 -2.42 12.65 -18.95
C VAL A 133 -2.46 11.13 -18.94
N ASN A 134 -2.08 10.49 -17.85
CA ASN A 134 -2.08 9.04 -17.72
C ASN A 134 -3.50 8.46 -17.86
N LEU A 135 -4.49 9.05 -17.20
CA LEU A 135 -5.90 8.63 -17.35
C LEU A 135 -6.42 8.82 -18.78
N LEU A 136 -6.03 9.91 -19.45
CA LEU A 136 -6.36 10.14 -20.86
C LEU A 136 -5.71 9.11 -21.79
N VAL A 137 -4.44 8.76 -21.56
CA VAL A 137 -3.75 7.74 -22.39
C VAL A 137 -4.31 6.35 -22.13
N ILE A 138 -4.61 5.98 -20.88
CA ILE A 138 -5.26 4.71 -20.56
C ILE A 138 -6.61 4.59 -21.27
N SER A 139 -7.47 5.61 -21.14
CA SER A 139 -8.78 5.60 -21.80
C SER A 139 -8.66 5.57 -23.33
N GLY A 140 -7.77 6.37 -23.92
CA GLY A 140 -7.50 6.36 -25.36
C GLY A 140 -6.97 5.01 -25.86
N THR A 141 -6.10 4.37 -25.09
CA THR A 141 -5.56 3.04 -25.41
C THR A 141 -6.64 1.97 -25.39
N VAL A 142 -7.57 2.05 -24.44
CA VAL A 142 -8.72 1.13 -24.40
C VAL A 142 -9.63 1.35 -25.60
N VAL A 143 -9.97 2.60 -25.92
CA VAL A 143 -10.85 2.92 -27.06
C VAL A 143 -10.25 2.44 -28.38
N ILE A 144 -9.00 2.80 -28.67
CA ILE A 144 -8.31 2.38 -29.90
C ILE A 144 -8.10 0.87 -29.91
N GLY A 145 -7.75 0.31 -28.75
CA GLY A 145 -7.61 -1.13 -28.56
C GLY A 145 -8.85 -1.90 -28.99
N ILE A 146 -10.04 -1.48 -28.56
CA ILE A 146 -11.34 -2.10 -28.90
C ILE A 146 -11.55 -2.20 -30.41
N PHE A 147 -11.20 -1.18 -31.18
CA PHE A 147 -11.37 -1.19 -32.64
C PHE A 147 -10.40 -2.15 -33.36
N ASN A 148 -9.32 -2.53 -32.71
CA ASN A 148 -8.25 -3.35 -33.28
C ASN A 148 -8.19 -4.77 -32.66
N MET A 149 -9.19 -5.15 -31.86
CA MET A 149 -9.28 -6.47 -31.23
C MET A 149 -9.60 -7.56 -32.23
N ASP A 150 -9.04 -8.74 -31.99
CA ASP A 150 -9.37 -9.95 -32.73
C ASP A 150 -9.84 -11.04 -31.76
N SER A 151 -11.10 -11.47 -31.88
CA SER A 151 -11.67 -12.52 -31.04
C SER A 151 -10.99 -13.88 -31.27
N GLU A 152 -10.36 -14.08 -32.43
CA GLU A 152 -9.61 -15.31 -32.70
C GLU A 152 -8.46 -15.50 -31.72
N ASN A 153 -7.87 -14.43 -31.17
CA ASN A 153 -6.77 -14.54 -30.20
C ASN A 153 -7.16 -15.22 -28.88
N TRP A 154 -8.44 -15.24 -28.51
CA TRP A 154 -8.93 -15.97 -27.33
C TRP A 154 -9.35 -17.42 -27.64
N ILE A 155 -9.68 -17.71 -28.90
CA ILE A 155 -10.25 -18.99 -29.33
C ILE A 155 -9.17 -19.89 -29.96
N ALA A 156 -8.26 -19.30 -30.72
CA ALA A 156 -7.17 -19.97 -31.41
C ALA A 156 -5.95 -20.18 -30.49
N GLY A 157 -5.13 -21.19 -30.81
CA GLY A 157 -3.91 -21.51 -30.05
C GLY A 157 -4.18 -22.28 -28.75
N MET A 158 -3.62 -21.80 -27.63
CA MET A 158 -3.73 -22.45 -26.31
C MET A 158 -5.07 -22.20 -25.60
N GLY A 159 -6.00 -21.48 -26.25
CA GLY A 159 -7.32 -21.10 -25.72
C GLY A 159 -7.26 -20.03 -24.62
N PHE A 160 -8.44 -19.68 -24.07
CA PHE A 160 -8.60 -18.64 -23.05
C PHE A 160 -7.92 -18.98 -21.70
N PHE A 161 -7.69 -20.26 -21.41
CA PHE A 161 -7.14 -20.73 -20.12
C PHE A 161 -5.90 -21.63 -20.27
N PRO A 162 -4.78 -21.11 -20.81
CA PRO A 162 -3.60 -21.91 -21.12
C PRO A 162 -2.91 -22.49 -19.88
N GLY A 163 -2.86 -21.72 -18.79
CA GLY A 163 -2.29 -22.15 -17.51
C GLY A 163 -3.31 -22.85 -16.60
N GLY A 164 -4.53 -23.08 -17.09
CA GLY A 164 -5.67 -23.53 -16.30
C GLY A 164 -5.91 -22.67 -15.06
N VAL A 165 -6.62 -23.24 -14.10
CA VAL A 165 -6.97 -22.60 -12.84
C VAL A 165 -5.71 -22.21 -12.03
N THR A 166 -4.65 -23.00 -12.12
CA THR A 166 -3.35 -22.72 -11.47
C THR A 166 -2.63 -21.48 -12.02
N GLY A 167 -2.71 -21.25 -13.33
CA GLY A 167 -2.11 -20.09 -13.98
C GLY A 167 -2.83 -18.79 -13.61
N ILE A 168 -4.17 -18.81 -13.58
CA ILE A 168 -4.98 -17.67 -13.12
C ILE A 168 -4.56 -17.26 -11.70
N PHE A 169 -4.32 -18.22 -10.82
CA PHE A 169 -3.92 -17.94 -9.44
C PHE A 169 -2.52 -17.39 -9.31
N SER A 170 -1.58 -17.92 -10.08
CA SER A 170 -0.22 -17.38 -10.13
C SER A 170 -0.24 -15.92 -10.62
N ALA A 171 -1.01 -15.62 -11.67
CA ALA A 171 -1.15 -14.27 -12.21
C ALA A 171 -1.86 -13.33 -11.22
N ALA A 172 -2.95 -13.77 -10.58
CA ALA A 172 -3.67 -12.97 -9.58
C ALA A 172 -2.77 -12.55 -8.41
N SER A 173 -1.85 -13.41 -7.98
CA SER A 173 -0.88 -13.09 -6.93
C SER A 173 0.16 -12.05 -7.35
N LEU A 174 0.51 -11.96 -8.64
CA LEU A 174 1.38 -10.90 -9.17
C LEU A 174 0.61 -9.59 -9.35
N CYS A 175 -0.63 -9.66 -9.85
CA CYS A 175 -1.51 -8.50 -9.99
C CYS A 175 -1.83 -7.82 -8.66
N TYR A 176 -1.76 -8.55 -7.54
CA TYR A 176 -1.88 -7.97 -6.20
C TYR A 176 -0.92 -6.78 -5.99
N PHE A 177 0.31 -6.86 -6.50
CA PHE A 177 1.29 -5.79 -6.35
C PHE A 177 0.93 -4.51 -7.12
N ALA A 178 0.05 -4.59 -8.12
CA ALA A 178 -0.43 -3.42 -8.86
C ALA A 178 -1.37 -2.52 -8.04
N PHE A 179 -1.92 -3.01 -6.93
CA PHE A 179 -2.85 -2.27 -6.06
C PHE A 179 -2.22 -1.78 -4.75
N VAL A 180 -0.90 -1.86 -4.65
CA VAL A 180 -0.12 -1.28 -3.54
C VAL A 180 -0.10 0.25 -3.67
N GLY A 181 -0.18 0.98 -2.55
CA GLY A 181 -0.12 2.45 -2.52
C GLY A 181 -1.33 3.16 -1.91
N TYR A 182 -2.32 2.44 -1.37
CA TYR A 182 -3.47 3.06 -0.68
C TYR A 182 -3.08 3.74 0.65
N ASP A 183 -2.00 3.30 1.26
CA ASP A 183 -1.39 3.83 2.47
C ASP A 183 -0.79 5.23 2.25
N VAL A 184 -0.32 5.54 1.04
CA VAL A 184 0.11 6.89 0.63
C VAL A 184 -1.02 7.90 0.85
N ILE A 185 -2.26 7.53 0.53
CA ILE A 185 -3.44 8.39 0.71
C ILE A 185 -3.59 8.78 2.19
N ALA A 186 -3.21 7.91 3.13
CA ALA A 186 -3.33 8.17 4.57
C ALA A 186 -2.36 9.25 5.07
N ILE A 187 -1.18 9.35 4.44
CA ILE A 187 -0.16 10.36 4.73
C ILE A 187 -0.62 11.74 4.26
N PHE A 188 -1.20 11.82 3.05
CA PHE A 188 -1.63 13.09 2.46
C PHE A 188 -3.00 13.58 2.95
N THR A 189 -3.84 12.71 3.50
CA THR A 189 -5.13 13.09 4.10
C THR A 189 -4.99 13.62 5.54
N ARG A 190 -3.77 13.85 6.03
CA ARG A 190 -3.53 14.57 7.30
C ARG A 190 -4.06 16.00 7.16
N GLY A 191 -5.00 16.39 8.03
CA GLY A 191 -5.59 17.74 8.04
C GLY A 191 -6.84 17.93 7.18
N VAL A 192 -7.35 16.89 6.49
CA VAL A 192 -8.61 16.99 5.75
C VAL A 192 -9.80 17.02 6.73
N PRO A 193 -10.72 18.00 6.65
CA PRO A 193 -11.90 18.03 7.49
C PRO A 193 -12.77 16.79 7.25
N HIS A 194 -13.39 16.26 8.31
CA HIS A 194 -14.21 15.04 8.25
C HIS A 194 -13.48 13.79 7.69
N ARG A 195 -12.20 13.61 8.06
CA ARG A 195 -11.35 12.46 7.66
C ARG A 195 -12.04 11.09 7.76
N SER A 196 -12.88 10.88 8.77
CA SER A 196 -13.56 9.61 9.03
C SER A 196 -14.48 9.14 7.89
N HIS A 197 -15.05 10.06 7.12
CA HIS A 197 -15.91 9.76 5.97
C HIS A 197 -15.16 9.91 4.63
N THR A 198 -14.31 10.93 4.54
CA THR A 198 -13.60 11.27 3.30
C THR A 198 -12.55 10.22 2.92
N PHE A 199 -11.76 9.73 3.88
CA PHE A 199 -10.69 8.78 3.61
C PHE A 199 -11.18 7.44 2.99
N PRO A 200 -12.17 6.73 3.59
CA PRO A 200 -12.71 5.50 3.00
C PRO A 200 -13.30 5.71 1.60
N THR A 201 -13.97 6.84 1.37
CA THR A 201 -14.58 7.16 0.08
C THR A 201 -13.51 7.32 -1.01
N ILE A 202 -12.41 8.02 -0.70
CA ILE A 202 -11.28 8.17 -1.63
C ILE A 202 -10.66 6.80 -1.94
N VAL A 203 -10.33 6.02 -0.90
CA VAL A 203 -9.70 4.70 -1.08
C VAL A 203 -10.58 3.78 -1.92
N SER A 204 -11.88 3.73 -1.65
CA SER A 204 -12.83 2.92 -2.43
C SER A 204 -12.91 3.38 -3.88
N THR A 205 -12.93 4.68 -4.14
CA THR A 205 -13.04 5.23 -5.49
C THR A 205 -11.79 4.92 -6.31
N VAL A 206 -10.60 5.16 -5.76
CA VAL A 206 -9.32 4.85 -6.41
C VAL A 206 -9.21 3.36 -6.72
N PHE A 207 -9.63 2.51 -5.77
CA PHE A 207 -9.61 1.06 -5.96
C PHE A 207 -10.52 0.62 -7.12
N ILE A 208 -11.76 1.11 -7.17
CA ILE A 208 -12.71 0.79 -8.25
C ILE A 208 -12.19 1.25 -9.61
N VAL A 209 -11.68 2.48 -9.70
CA VAL A 209 -11.14 3.02 -10.95
C VAL A 209 -9.92 2.22 -11.43
N GLY A 210 -8.99 1.90 -10.53
CA GLY A 210 -7.82 1.08 -10.85
C GLY A 210 -8.21 -0.33 -11.31
N LEU A 211 -9.21 -0.93 -10.67
CA LEU A 211 -9.71 -2.26 -11.02
C LEU A 211 -10.33 -2.25 -12.43
N LEU A 212 -11.20 -1.28 -12.73
CA LEU A 212 -11.82 -1.14 -14.06
C LEU A 212 -10.76 -0.91 -15.15
N ALA A 213 -9.78 -0.05 -14.90
CA ALA A 213 -8.68 0.20 -15.83
C ALA A 213 -7.85 -1.07 -16.10
N ALA A 214 -7.49 -1.81 -15.04
CA ALA A 214 -6.74 -3.04 -15.16
C ALA A 214 -7.50 -4.12 -15.96
N PHE A 215 -8.80 -4.27 -15.72
CA PHE A 215 -9.64 -5.19 -16.50
C PHE A 215 -9.71 -4.77 -17.97
N ALA A 216 -9.95 -3.49 -18.25
CA ALA A 216 -10.04 -2.98 -19.61
C ALA A 216 -8.73 -3.18 -20.39
N ILE A 217 -7.59 -2.81 -19.80
CA ILE A 217 -6.27 -3.01 -20.43
C ILE A 217 -5.97 -4.50 -20.62
N SER A 218 -6.29 -5.36 -19.65
CA SER A 218 -6.05 -6.80 -19.79
C SER A 218 -6.85 -7.43 -20.93
N ILE A 219 -8.11 -7.02 -21.10
CA ILE A 219 -8.96 -7.46 -22.22
C ILE A 219 -8.36 -6.98 -23.54
N VAL A 220 -8.02 -5.70 -23.64
CA VAL A 220 -7.39 -5.12 -24.83
C VAL A 220 -6.10 -5.85 -25.19
N LEU A 221 -5.20 -6.01 -24.23
CA LEU A 221 -3.88 -6.60 -24.46
C LEU A 221 -3.98 -8.03 -24.98
N THR A 222 -4.84 -8.85 -24.36
CA THR A 222 -4.99 -10.27 -24.70
C THR A 222 -5.77 -10.50 -25.99
N LEU A 223 -6.61 -9.55 -26.43
CA LEU A 223 -7.32 -9.61 -27.71
C LEU A 223 -6.53 -8.96 -28.86
N LEU A 224 -5.54 -8.11 -28.58
CA LEU A 224 -4.73 -7.48 -29.62
C LEU A 224 -3.74 -8.47 -30.25
N VAL A 225 -3.05 -9.24 -29.40
CA VAL A 225 -1.94 -10.14 -29.76
C VAL A 225 -2.01 -11.41 -28.89
N PRO A 226 -1.69 -12.60 -29.43
CA PRO A 226 -1.64 -13.83 -28.66
C PRO A 226 -0.56 -13.76 -27.55
N PHE A 227 -0.94 -14.19 -26.34
CA PHE A 227 -0.11 -14.08 -25.12
C PHE A 227 1.27 -14.75 -25.21
N SER A 228 1.47 -15.69 -26.14
CA SER A 228 2.74 -16.41 -26.33
C SER A 228 3.88 -15.55 -26.89
N VAL A 229 3.54 -14.40 -27.50
CA VAL A 229 4.50 -13.53 -28.20
C VAL A 229 4.78 -12.25 -27.41
N LEU A 230 4.04 -12.01 -26.32
CA LEU A 230 4.27 -10.84 -25.48
C LEU A 230 5.53 -11.00 -24.63
N GLU A 231 6.42 -10.03 -24.75
CA GLU A 231 7.53 -9.85 -23.84
C GLU A 231 7.05 -9.34 -22.48
N VAL A 232 7.86 -9.62 -21.47
CA VAL A 232 7.59 -9.21 -20.08
C VAL A 232 7.80 -7.70 -19.90
N GLN A 233 8.66 -7.09 -20.71
CA GLN A 233 8.97 -5.66 -20.67
C GLN A 233 8.07 -4.90 -21.64
N ALA A 234 7.47 -3.79 -21.20
CA ALA A 234 6.64 -2.91 -22.03
C ALA A 234 5.59 -3.65 -22.91
N SER A 235 4.96 -4.70 -22.35
CA SER A 235 4.07 -5.63 -23.06
C SER A 235 2.96 -4.94 -23.87
N LEU A 236 2.34 -3.91 -23.30
CA LEU A 236 1.31 -3.11 -23.96
C LEU A 236 1.83 -2.40 -25.21
N LEU A 237 3.06 -1.88 -25.13
CA LEU A 237 3.68 -1.14 -26.21
C LEU A 237 4.01 -2.07 -27.39
N GLN A 238 4.57 -3.23 -27.08
CA GLN A 238 4.88 -4.26 -28.08
C GLN A 238 3.63 -4.79 -28.77
N ALA A 239 2.51 -4.94 -28.06
CA ALA A 239 1.28 -5.42 -28.66
C ALA A 239 0.78 -4.50 -29.79
N PHE A 240 0.82 -3.18 -29.59
CA PHE A 240 0.45 -2.22 -30.63
C PHE A 240 1.46 -2.14 -31.77
N ASP A 241 2.74 -2.36 -31.47
CA ASP A 241 3.81 -2.40 -32.48
C ASP A 241 3.65 -3.62 -33.41
N LEU A 242 3.34 -4.79 -32.84
CA LEU A 242 3.06 -6.00 -33.61
C LEU A 242 1.79 -5.87 -34.49
N ARG A 243 0.77 -5.16 -34.02
CA ARG A 243 -0.45 -4.87 -34.78
C ARG A 243 -0.26 -3.73 -35.80
N GLN A 244 0.90 -3.07 -35.82
CA GLN A 244 1.26 -2.00 -36.76
C GLN A 244 0.27 -0.82 -36.76
N VAL A 245 -0.29 -0.48 -35.59
CA VAL A 245 -1.18 0.69 -35.47
C VAL A 245 -0.35 1.96 -35.41
N ALA A 246 -0.40 2.75 -36.49
CA ALA A 246 0.41 3.95 -36.63
C ALA A 246 0.21 4.93 -35.46
N GLY A 247 1.31 5.42 -34.89
CA GLY A 247 1.31 6.41 -33.80
C GLY A 247 1.03 5.86 -32.40
N MET A 248 0.47 4.65 -32.26
CA MET A 248 0.16 4.07 -30.95
C MET A 248 1.40 3.80 -30.10
N LYS A 249 2.52 3.41 -30.73
CA LYS A 249 3.80 3.25 -30.05
C LYS A 249 4.18 4.51 -29.26
N TYR A 250 4.14 5.67 -29.92
CA TYR A 250 4.50 6.94 -29.27
C TYR A 250 3.44 7.40 -28.26
N PHE A 251 2.15 7.23 -28.58
CA PHE A 251 1.04 7.63 -27.72
C PHE A 251 1.05 6.90 -26.36
N VAL A 252 1.17 5.57 -26.40
CA VAL A 252 1.23 4.74 -25.19
C VAL A 252 2.49 5.01 -24.38
N THR A 253 3.64 5.18 -25.04
CA THR A 253 4.90 5.47 -24.35
C THR A 253 4.85 6.81 -23.62
N PHE A 254 4.29 7.85 -24.26
CA PHE A 254 4.16 9.16 -23.62
C PHE A 254 3.33 9.08 -22.33
N GLY A 255 2.20 8.37 -22.36
CA GLY A 255 1.38 8.14 -21.17
C GLY A 255 2.08 7.28 -20.11
N ALA A 256 2.78 6.22 -20.53
CA ALA A 256 3.54 5.36 -19.63
C ALA A 256 4.65 6.15 -18.90
N ILE A 257 5.43 6.97 -19.62
CA ILE A 257 6.46 7.83 -19.01
C ILE A 257 5.83 8.84 -18.05
N ALA A 258 4.74 9.51 -18.43
CA ALA A 258 4.04 10.43 -17.55
C ALA A 258 3.51 9.73 -16.27
N GLY A 259 2.86 8.58 -16.42
CA GLY A 259 2.33 7.79 -15.32
C GLY A 259 3.41 7.26 -14.38
N LEU A 260 4.50 6.72 -14.92
CA LEU A 260 5.63 6.20 -14.15
C LEU A 260 6.42 7.33 -13.47
N THR A 261 6.54 8.49 -14.11
CA THR A 261 7.13 9.68 -13.46
C THR A 261 6.24 10.18 -12.33
N SER A 262 4.91 10.19 -12.51
CA SER A 262 3.96 10.50 -11.43
C SER A 262 4.07 9.53 -10.26
N ALA A 263 4.18 8.22 -10.53
CA ALA A 263 4.38 7.21 -9.48
C ALA A 263 5.72 7.40 -8.73
N THR A 264 6.79 7.76 -9.44
CA THR A 264 8.09 8.11 -8.85
C THR A 264 7.96 9.33 -7.93
N ILE A 265 7.27 10.39 -8.37
CA ILE A 265 7.05 11.60 -7.57
C ILE A 265 6.21 11.27 -6.32
N ALA A 266 5.10 10.55 -6.46
CA ALA A 266 4.23 10.21 -5.35
C ALA A 266 4.94 9.37 -4.27
N SER A 267 5.73 8.38 -4.68
CA SER A 267 6.51 7.53 -3.78
C SER A 267 7.63 8.32 -3.11
N LEU A 268 8.33 9.18 -3.86
CA LEU A 268 9.39 10.04 -3.34
C LEU A 268 8.85 11.02 -2.28
N LEU A 269 7.70 11.66 -2.53
CA LEU A 269 7.08 12.57 -1.57
C LEU A 269 6.60 11.83 -0.31
N SER A 270 6.13 10.59 -0.45
CA SER A 270 5.73 9.74 0.67
C SER A 270 6.93 9.39 1.54
N LEU A 271 8.06 9.03 0.91
CA LEU A 271 9.32 8.72 1.58
C LEU A 271 9.86 9.93 2.36
N ILE A 272 9.87 11.13 1.76
CA ILE A 272 10.30 12.37 2.42
C ILE A 272 9.47 12.60 3.70
N LYS A 273 8.13 12.56 3.57
CA LYS A 273 7.24 12.78 4.72
C LYS A 273 7.42 11.73 5.80
N LEU A 274 7.61 10.47 5.42
CA LEU A 274 7.83 9.38 6.36
C LEU A 274 9.12 9.58 7.17
N ILE A 275 10.24 9.90 6.49
CA ILE A 275 11.53 10.16 7.14
C ILE A 275 11.40 11.35 8.11
N GLN A 276 10.74 12.43 7.70
CA GLN A 276 10.51 13.57 8.59
C GLN A 276 9.68 13.20 9.82
N SER A 277 8.63 12.39 9.62
CA SER A 277 7.76 11.94 10.71
C SER A 277 8.53 11.08 11.72
N LEU A 278 9.34 10.13 11.26
CA LEU A 278 10.20 9.30 12.11
C LEU A 278 11.27 10.12 12.85
N ALA A 279 11.83 11.14 12.19
CA ALA A 279 12.84 12.01 12.79
C ALA A 279 12.25 12.96 13.84
N ASN A 280 11.01 13.45 13.62
CA ASN A 280 10.27 14.26 14.59
C ASN A 280 9.95 13.46 15.86
N ASP A 281 9.55 12.20 15.68
CA ASP A 281 9.25 11.29 16.78
C ASP A 281 10.52 10.76 17.50
N GLY A 282 11.72 11.09 16.98
CA GLY A 282 13.01 10.73 17.59
C GLY A 282 13.48 9.30 17.34
N LEU A 283 12.79 8.54 16.48
CA LEU A 283 13.14 7.16 16.12
C LEU A 283 14.38 7.08 15.22
N ILE A 284 14.65 8.15 14.45
CA ILE A 284 15.87 8.31 13.65
C ILE A 284 16.53 9.64 13.97
N PHE A 285 17.72 9.88 13.43
CA PHE A 285 18.48 11.12 13.67
C PHE A 285 17.66 12.38 13.38
N LYS A 286 17.57 13.28 14.38
CA LYS A 286 16.83 14.57 14.30
C LYS A 286 17.30 15.49 13.16
N PHE A 287 18.47 15.23 12.58
CA PHE A 287 18.98 15.96 11.42
C PHE A 287 17.99 15.96 10.25
N PHE A 288 17.29 14.85 10.01
CA PHE A 288 16.35 14.73 8.88
C PHE A 288 15.05 15.50 9.08
N SER A 289 14.65 15.76 10.32
CA SER A 289 13.47 16.56 10.65
C SER A 289 13.65 18.05 10.29
N ARG A 290 14.90 18.55 10.34
CA ARG A 290 15.20 19.99 10.29
C ARG A 290 14.87 20.67 8.96
N THR A 291 15.06 19.99 7.83
CA THR A 291 14.68 20.53 6.50
C THR A 291 14.17 19.42 5.58
N GLN A 292 13.24 19.77 4.69
CA GLN A 292 12.75 18.85 3.65
C GLN A 292 13.86 18.40 2.70
N CYS A 293 14.88 19.24 2.46
CA CYS A 293 16.00 18.90 1.59
C CYS A 293 16.88 17.77 2.14
N HIS A 294 17.12 17.72 3.46
CA HIS A 294 17.88 16.59 4.04
C HIS A 294 17.14 15.26 3.87
N SER A 295 15.82 15.27 4.09
CA SER A 295 14.98 14.08 3.89
C SER A 295 14.88 13.68 2.42
N LEU A 296 14.85 14.65 1.50
CA LEU A 296 14.90 14.40 0.05
C LEU A 296 16.21 13.75 -0.37
N VAL A 297 17.35 14.31 0.05
CA VAL A 297 18.67 13.75 -0.30
C VAL A 297 18.77 12.33 0.24
N ALA A 298 18.34 12.08 1.48
CA ALA A 298 18.27 10.74 2.05
C ALA A 298 17.41 9.80 1.19
N ALA A 299 16.20 10.21 0.84
CA ALA A 299 15.27 9.44 0.02
C ALA A 299 15.87 9.02 -1.33
N VAL A 300 16.50 9.95 -2.04
CA VAL A 300 17.15 9.69 -3.35
C VAL A 300 18.38 8.80 -3.18
N THR A 301 19.22 9.06 -2.17
CA THR A 301 20.42 8.24 -1.91
C THR A 301 20.09 6.79 -1.55
N LEU A 302 18.97 6.53 -0.89
CA LEU A 302 18.50 5.17 -0.57
C LEU A 302 17.91 4.46 -1.80
N SER A 303 17.28 5.21 -2.69
CA SER A 303 16.55 4.65 -3.83
C SER A 303 17.43 4.43 -5.08
N CYS A 304 18.42 5.31 -5.32
CA CYS A 304 19.29 5.22 -6.50
C CYS A 304 20.06 3.88 -6.61
N PRO A 305 20.71 3.36 -5.54
CA PRO A 305 21.39 2.07 -5.62
C PRO A 305 20.45 0.91 -5.93
N LEU A 306 19.23 0.95 -5.41
CA LEU A 306 18.21 -0.07 -5.66
C LEU A 306 17.80 -0.07 -7.14
N SER A 307 17.58 1.10 -7.74
CA SER A 307 17.22 1.23 -9.16
C SER A 307 18.36 0.78 -10.08
N LEU A 308 19.60 1.15 -9.71
CA LEU A 308 20.81 0.89 -10.51
C LEU A 308 21.22 -0.59 -10.51
N LEU A 309 21.09 -1.28 -9.37
CA LEU A 309 21.66 -2.61 -9.16
C LEU A 309 20.65 -3.75 -9.19
N CYS A 310 19.39 -3.53 -8.78
CA CYS A 310 18.43 -4.61 -8.62
C CYS A 310 17.55 -4.80 -9.87
N ASP A 311 17.24 -6.05 -10.20
CA ASP A 311 16.28 -6.37 -11.26
C ASP A 311 14.84 -5.95 -10.88
N ILE A 312 14.01 -5.64 -11.88
CA ILE A 312 12.64 -5.17 -11.70
C ILE A 312 11.78 -6.18 -10.94
N MET A 313 11.97 -7.49 -11.19
CA MET A 313 11.22 -8.54 -10.49
C MET A 313 11.65 -8.66 -9.03
N THR A 314 12.94 -8.47 -8.74
CA THR A 314 13.43 -8.43 -7.36
C THR A 314 12.81 -7.25 -6.61
N LEU A 315 12.77 -6.06 -7.22
CA LEU A 315 12.14 -4.87 -6.64
C LEU A 315 10.66 -5.10 -6.34
N ILE A 316 9.89 -5.69 -7.26
CA ILE A 316 8.46 -6.01 -7.03
C ILE A 316 8.28 -6.94 -5.83
N HIS A 317 9.10 -7.99 -5.72
CA HIS A 317 9.00 -8.93 -4.59
C HIS A 317 9.36 -8.28 -3.25
N VAL A 318 10.36 -7.40 -3.21
CA VAL A 318 10.78 -6.70 -1.99
C VAL A 318 9.75 -5.65 -1.58
N LEU A 319 9.21 -4.89 -2.54
CA LEU A 319 8.08 -3.97 -2.33
C LEU A 319 6.92 -4.73 -1.68
N GLY A 320 6.55 -5.86 -2.28
CA GLY A 320 5.51 -6.75 -1.76
C GLY A 320 5.74 -7.19 -0.32
N MET A 321 6.98 -7.55 0.03
CA MET A 321 7.33 -7.93 1.40
C MET A 321 7.10 -6.80 2.40
N GLY A 322 7.55 -5.58 2.06
CA GLY A 322 7.39 -4.39 2.90
C GLY A 322 5.91 -4.08 3.16
N THR A 323 5.11 -4.00 2.09
CA THR A 323 3.67 -3.71 2.20
C THR A 323 2.94 -4.77 3.03
N LEU A 324 3.23 -6.06 2.82
CA LEU A 324 2.59 -7.13 3.57
C LEU A 324 2.98 -7.09 5.06
N ALA A 325 4.23 -6.78 5.39
CA ALA A 325 4.66 -6.60 6.78
C ALA A 325 3.94 -5.41 7.45
N ALA A 326 3.77 -4.30 6.74
CA ALA A 326 2.99 -3.15 7.23
C ALA A 326 1.50 -3.51 7.44
N CYS A 327 0.91 -4.31 6.54
CA CYS A 327 -0.47 -4.79 6.68
C CYS A 327 -0.68 -5.66 7.93
N ILE A 328 0.25 -6.59 8.17
CA ILE A 328 0.25 -7.41 9.39
C ILE A 328 0.31 -6.52 10.63
N ALA A 329 1.19 -5.52 10.65
CA ALA A 329 1.32 -4.59 11.77
C ALA A 329 0.03 -3.81 12.03
N VAL A 330 -0.64 -3.31 10.98
CA VAL A 330 -1.93 -2.61 11.10
C VAL A 330 -3.04 -3.54 11.62
N ALA A 331 -3.10 -4.78 11.15
CA ALA A 331 -4.08 -5.76 11.64
C ALA A 331 -3.85 -6.09 13.13
N VAL A 332 -2.59 -6.20 13.56
CA VAL A 332 -2.23 -6.33 14.98
C VAL A 332 -2.66 -5.08 15.77
N CYS A 333 -2.48 -3.87 15.23
CA CYS A 333 -2.96 -2.63 15.87
C CYS A 333 -4.48 -2.64 16.09
N VAL A 334 -5.28 -3.13 15.14
CA VAL A 334 -6.75 -3.27 15.32
C VAL A 334 -7.05 -4.17 16.51
N LEU A 335 -6.37 -5.31 16.63
CA LEU A 335 -6.56 -6.23 17.75
C LEU A 335 -6.14 -5.57 19.08
N CYS A 336 -4.95 -4.97 19.13
CA CYS A 336 -4.45 -4.30 20.34
C CYS A 336 -5.37 -3.14 20.76
N THR A 337 -5.93 -2.37 19.84
CA THR A 337 -6.83 -1.24 20.17
C THR A 337 -8.25 -1.66 20.57
N ARG A 338 -8.65 -2.91 20.33
CA ARG A 338 -9.96 -3.47 20.70
C ARG A 338 -9.94 -4.11 22.10
N TYR A 339 -8.81 -4.70 22.46
CA TYR A 339 -8.62 -5.43 23.73
C TYR A 339 -7.64 -4.76 24.70
N GLY A 340 -6.97 -3.68 24.28
CA GLY A 340 -6.03 -2.92 25.09
C GLY A 340 -6.70 -1.90 26.00
N VAL A 341 -5.97 -1.46 27.03
CA VAL A 341 -6.40 -0.41 27.97
C VAL A 341 -6.30 0.95 27.28
N GLN A 342 -7.36 1.74 27.32
CA GLN A 342 -7.47 3.03 26.61
C GLN A 342 -6.76 4.18 27.33
N THR A 343 -5.55 3.96 27.87
CA THR A 343 -4.83 4.93 28.71
C THR A 343 -4.11 6.04 27.94
N GLN A 344 -3.95 5.94 26.61
CA GLN A 344 -3.11 6.85 25.82
C GLN A 344 -3.86 7.63 24.73
N LEU A 345 -5.15 7.39 24.49
CA LEU A 345 -5.82 7.95 23.30
C LEU A 345 -6.22 9.43 23.43
N VAL A 346 -6.24 10.00 24.64
CA VAL A 346 -6.54 11.42 24.89
C VAL A 346 -5.79 11.90 26.14
N SER A 347 -4.53 12.32 26.02
CA SER A 347 -3.96 13.24 27.01
C SER A 347 -4.43 14.66 26.66
N PRO A 348 -5.02 15.44 27.60
CA PRO A 348 -5.46 16.82 27.36
C PRO A 348 -4.34 17.79 26.96
N LEU A 349 -3.07 17.37 27.08
CA LEU A 349 -1.89 18.07 26.56
C LEU A 349 -1.89 18.17 25.01
N ASN A 350 -2.55 17.25 24.29
CA ASN A 350 -2.66 17.32 22.83
C ASN A 350 -3.70 18.35 22.35
N MET A 351 -4.61 18.84 23.20
CA MET A 351 -5.54 19.92 22.82
C MET A 351 -4.87 21.30 22.77
N LEU A 352 -3.79 21.50 23.53
CA LEU A 352 -3.00 22.73 23.48
C LEU A 352 -2.11 22.77 22.24
N GLU A 353 -1.51 21.64 21.85
CA GLU A 353 -0.79 21.53 20.56
C GLU A 353 -1.72 21.73 19.35
N LEU A 354 -2.98 21.26 19.42
CA LEU A 354 -3.99 21.52 18.39
C LEU A 354 -4.31 23.02 18.26
N SER A 355 -4.22 23.77 19.35
CA SER A 355 -4.42 25.23 19.37
C SER A 355 -3.23 25.97 18.74
N GLU A 356 -2.00 25.48 18.97
CA GLU A 356 -0.77 26.05 18.41
C GLU A 356 -0.57 25.70 16.92
N GLU A 357 -0.90 24.47 16.48
CA GLU A 357 -0.84 24.09 15.06
C GLU A 357 -1.94 24.77 14.22
N GLU A 358 -3.14 25.00 14.77
CA GLU A 358 -4.20 25.76 14.09
C GLU A 358 -3.81 27.23 13.89
N SER A 359 -3.03 27.81 14.82
CA SER A 359 -2.44 29.16 14.66
C SER A 359 -1.32 29.22 13.60
N ALA A 360 -0.52 28.16 13.46
CA ALA A 360 0.51 28.07 12.42
C ALA A 360 -0.09 27.87 11.02
N ILE A 361 -1.21 27.16 10.92
CA ILE A 361 -1.99 27.02 9.69
C ILE A 361 -2.70 28.34 9.34
N ASP A 362 -3.20 29.10 10.32
CA ASP A 362 -3.75 30.44 10.08
C ASP A 362 -2.68 31.44 9.64
N THR A 363 -1.45 31.33 10.15
CA THR A 363 -0.31 32.13 9.66
C THR A 363 0.05 31.78 8.21
N THR A 364 -0.11 30.50 7.82
CA THR A 364 0.14 30.05 6.44
C THR A 364 -1.01 30.45 5.50
N LYS A 365 -2.25 30.47 5.99
CA LYS A 365 -3.41 31.01 5.27
C LYS A 365 -3.32 32.52 5.10
N SER A 366 -2.83 33.27 6.09
CA SER A 366 -2.61 34.71 5.96
C SER A 366 -1.56 35.04 4.90
N PHE A 367 -0.52 34.20 4.73
CA PHE A 367 0.42 34.33 3.61
C PHE A 367 -0.18 33.97 2.24
N GLN A 368 -1.23 33.15 2.19
CA GLN A 368 -1.91 32.75 0.96
C GLN A 368 -3.04 33.71 0.54
N GLU A 369 -3.76 34.30 1.49
CA GLU A 369 -4.78 35.34 1.26
C GLU A 369 -4.15 36.68 0.87
N GLN A 370 -2.99 37.03 1.41
CA GLN A 370 -2.30 38.28 1.09
C GLN A 370 -1.75 38.35 -0.35
N GLN A 371 -1.79 37.23 -1.09
CA GLN A 371 -1.31 37.12 -2.46
C GLN A 371 -2.41 36.87 -3.50
N LEU A 372 -3.66 36.69 -3.07
CA LEU A 372 -4.85 36.64 -3.94
C LEU A 372 -5.62 37.97 -4.00
N ASP A 373 -5.24 38.96 -3.20
CA ASP A 373 -5.96 40.23 -3.02
C ASP A 373 -5.59 41.34 -4.03
N LEU A 374 -4.93 40.98 -5.14
CA LEU A 374 -4.57 41.89 -6.24
C LEU A 374 -5.45 41.70 -7.50
N THR A 375 -6.54 40.92 -7.43
CA THR A 375 -7.41 40.71 -8.59
C THR A 375 -8.89 40.55 -8.23
N GLU A 376 -9.39 41.23 -7.19
CA GLU A 376 -10.85 41.41 -7.04
C GLU A 376 -11.20 42.57 -6.08
N LYS A 377 -10.71 43.78 -6.38
CA LYS A 377 -11.21 45.03 -5.76
C LYS A 377 -12.01 45.83 -6.77
N GLU A 378 -13.12 45.28 -7.23
CA GLU A 378 -14.15 46.08 -7.89
C GLU A 378 -15.50 45.35 -8.04
N LEU A 379 -16.07 44.79 -6.96
CA LEU A 379 -17.54 44.69 -6.84
C LEU A 379 -17.98 44.20 -5.45
N VAL A 380 -19.00 44.85 -4.91
CA VAL A 380 -19.82 44.40 -3.76
C VAL A 380 -19.23 44.66 -2.37
N GLN A 381 -18.90 45.93 -2.13
CA GLN A 381 -19.12 46.56 -0.84
C GLN A 381 -20.62 46.93 -0.75
N ASP A 382 -21.49 45.96 -0.50
CA ASP A 382 -22.85 46.20 -0.02
C ASP A 382 -23.48 44.87 0.41
N THR A 383 -23.42 44.57 1.71
CA THR A 383 -24.54 44.11 2.55
C THR A 383 -23.99 43.65 3.91
N ILE A 384 -23.80 44.60 4.83
CA ILE A 384 -23.78 44.33 6.26
C ILE A 384 -25.25 44.19 6.70
N ARG A 385 -25.69 43.01 7.16
CA ARG A 385 -26.52 42.86 8.37
C ARG A 385 -26.96 41.42 8.65
N SER A 386 -27.02 41.14 9.95
CA SER A 386 -27.82 40.14 10.66
C SER A 386 -27.21 38.74 10.90
N LYS A 387 -26.70 38.56 12.13
CA LYS A 387 -26.90 37.30 12.89
C LYS A 387 -28.40 37.14 13.16
N PRO A 388 -28.90 35.91 13.24
CA PRO A 388 -29.25 35.40 14.57
C PRO A 388 -28.80 33.94 14.80
N GLY A 389 -28.62 33.60 16.08
CA GLY A 389 -28.28 32.25 16.52
C GLY A 389 -29.48 31.29 16.51
N TYR A 390 -29.17 30.00 16.39
CA TYR A 390 -29.98 28.82 16.69
C TYR A 390 -28.98 27.77 17.19
N GLY A 391 -29.16 27.09 18.32
CA GLY A 391 -30.34 26.33 18.74
C GLY A 391 -29.93 24.85 18.66
N SER A 392 -29.69 24.22 19.81
CA SER A 392 -29.21 22.84 19.90
C SER A 392 -30.23 21.86 19.31
N MET A 393 -29.91 21.27 18.16
CA MET A 393 -30.73 20.24 17.54
C MET A 393 -30.10 18.86 17.76
N HIS A 394 -30.84 18.02 18.47
CA HIS A 394 -30.51 16.65 18.83
C HIS A 394 -30.37 15.79 17.56
N SER A 395 -29.13 15.54 17.12
CA SER A 395 -28.85 14.63 15.99
C SER A 395 -29.05 13.18 16.43
N ARG A 396 -30.23 12.63 16.11
CA ARG A 396 -30.56 11.21 16.19
C ARG A 396 -29.69 10.45 15.18
N SER A 397 -28.64 9.79 15.64
CA SER A 397 -27.74 8.99 14.81
C SER A 397 -28.41 7.70 14.36
N LEU A 398 -28.69 7.58 13.06
CA LEU A 398 -29.08 6.33 12.42
C LEU A 398 -27.81 5.51 12.16
N SER A 399 -27.50 4.52 13.00
CA SER A 399 -26.46 3.52 12.74
C SER A 399 -27.05 2.41 11.88
N VAL A 400 -26.60 2.30 10.63
CA VAL A 400 -26.86 1.11 9.81
C VAL A 400 -25.81 0.07 10.21
N ASP A 401 -26.22 -0.86 11.07
CA ASP A 401 -25.39 -1.98 11.51
C ASP A 401 -25.25 -2.98 10.35
N PHE A 402 -24.09 -2.98 9.71
CA PHE A 402 -23.73 -4.04 8.77
C PHE A 402 -23.31 -5.28 9.57
N VAL A 403 -24.20 -6.28 9.62
CA VAL A 403 -24.08 -7.62 10.27
C VAL A 403 -24.44 -7.63 11.76
N ASP A 404 -25.46 -8.44 12.08
CA ASP A 404 -25.96 -8.68 13.43
C ASP A 404 -24.90 -9.45 14.26
N GLU A 405 -24.44 -8.90 15.39
CA GLU A 405 -23.46 -9.54 16.31
C GLU A 405 -24.08 -10.69 17.15
N SER A 406 -25.03 -11.42 16.57
CA SER A 406 -25.73 -12.55 17.20
C SER A 406 -24.79 -13.70 17.61
N TYR A 407 -23.63 -13.82 16.97
CA TYR A 407 -22.61 -14.81 17.33
C TYR A 407 -21.92 -14.53 18.69
N ILE A 408 -21.77 -13.25 19.08
CA ILE A 408 -21.19 -12.89 20.39
C ILE A 408 -22.19 -13.23 21.49
N THR A 409 -23.49 -13.06 21.23
CA THR A 409 -24.56 -13.45 22.16
C THR A 409 -24.59 -14.96 22.36
N CYS A 410 -24.49 -15.74 21.28
CA CYS A 410 -24.41 -17.20 21.33
C CYS A 410 -23.16 -17.71 22.10
N LEU A 411 -22.02 -17.03 21.98
CA LEU A 411 -20.82 -17.35 22.75
C LEU A 411 -20.92 -16.88 24.22
N SER A 412 -21.65 -15.80 24.50
CA SER A 412 -21.89 -15.31 25.85
C SER A 412 -22.85 -16.18 26.65
N GLU A 413 -23.74 -16.93 25.98
CA GLU A 413 -24.61 -17.93 26.62
C GLU A 413 -23.82 -19.14 27.17
N LEU A 414 -22.60 -19.39 26.69
CA LEU A 414 -21.75 -20.48 27.19
C LEU A 414 -21.10 -20.20 28.55
N SER A 415 -21.24 -19.00 29.12
CA SER A 415 -20.71 -18.70 30.45
C SER A 415 -21.46 -17.54 31.12
N PRO A 416 -22.10 -17.75 32.29
CA PRO A 416 -23.01 -16.77 32.89
C PRO A 416 -22.33 -15.67 33.76
N HIS A 417 -21.00 -15.55 33.79
CA HIS A 417 -20.28 -14.59 34.65
C HIS A 417 -19.68 -13.38 33.90
N TRP A 418 -19.97 -13.20 32.61
CA TRP A 418 -19.38 -12.14 31.78
C TRP A 418 -20.18 -10.84 31.81
N THR A 419 -20.28 -10.21 32.98
CA THR A 419 -20.74 -8.83 33.07
C THR A 419 -19.64 -7.87 32.65
N LYS A 420 -19.87 -7.13 31.55
CA LYS A 420 -19.20 -5.89 31.08
C LYS A 420 -18.06 -5.38 31.98
N GLN A 421 -16.87 -5.96 31.88
CA GLN A 421 -15.66 -5.39 32.46
C GLN A 421 -14.87 -4.68 31.37
N GLU A 422 -14.44 -3.45 31.63
CA GLU A 422 -13.45 -2.75 30.80
C GLU A 422 -12.10 -3.50 30.91
N PRO A 423 -11.29 -3.54 29.84
CA PRO A 423 -10.03 -4.27 29.83
C PRO A 423 -9.10 -3.76 30.92
N SER A 424 -8.64 -4.69 31.77
CA SER A 424 -7.60 -4.42 32.77
C SER A 424 -6.20 -4.55 32.14
N HIS A 425 -5.18 -3.93 32.75
CA HIS A 425 -3.79 -4.02 32.27
C HIS A 425 -3.29 -5.47 32.13
N ARG A 426 -3.73 -6.38 33.01
CA ARG A 426 -3.39 -7.81 32.93
C ARG A 426 -4.09 -8.50 31.76
N SER A 427 -5.36 -8.19 31.53
CA SER A 427 -6.11 -8.71 30.38
C SER A 427 -5.50 -8.24 29.05
N ALA A 428 -5.17 -6.96 28.92
CA ALA A 428 -4.50 -6.41 27.75
C ALA A 428 -3.13 -7.07 27.48
N ALA A 429 -2.32 -7.28 28.53
CA ALA A 429 -1.05 -7.99 28.40
C ALA A 429 -1.22 -9.45 27.97
N THR A 430 -2.22 -10.17 28.51
CA THR A 430 -2.52 -11.54 28.07
C THR A 430 -2.98 -11.59 26.62
N VAL A 431 -3.78 -10.62 26.17
CA VAL A 431 -4.23 -10.54 24.77
C VAL A 431 -3.05 -10.23 23.85
N ALA A 432 -2.18 -9.30 24.20
CA ALA A 432 -0.97 -9.01 23.43
C ALA A 432 -0.08 -10.26 23.28
N GLY A 433 0.11 -11.02 24.36
CA GLY A 433 0.83 -12.29 24.34
C GLY A 433 0.16 -13.35 23.45
N LEU A 434 -1.17 -13.48 23.52
CA LEU A 434 -1.94 -14.39 22.65
C LEU A 434 -1.86 -14.01 21.17
N ILE A 435 -1.92 -12.72 20.85
CA ILE A 435 -1.75 -12.23 19.48
C ILE A 435 -0.35 -12.55 18.97
N GLY A 436 0.69 -12.25 19.76
CA GLY A 436 2.08 -12.57 19.40
C GLY A 436 2.30 -14.07 19.17
N ALA A 437 1.75 -14.91 20.05
CA ALA A 437 1.80 -16.36 19.90
C ALA A 437 1.04 -16.84 18.65
N ALA A 438 -0.13 -16.27 18.36
CA ALA A 438 -0.91 -16.60 17.16
C ALA A 438 -0.14 -16.24 15.88
N VAL A 439 0.46 -15.05 15.81
CA VAL A 439 1.29 -14.61 14.67
C VAL A 439 2.49 -15.54 14.48
N LEU A 440 3.16 -15.94 15.57
CA LEU A 440 4.30 -16.87 15.51
C LEU A 440 3.87 -18.24 14.97
N VAL A 441 2.74 -18.79 15.44
CA VAL A 441 2.20 -20.06 14.95
C VAL A 441 1.79 -19.94 13.48
N MET A 442 1.19 -18.82 13.06
CA MET A 442 0.88 -18.57 11.64
C MET A 442 2.15 -18.54 10.78
N LEU A 443 3.23 -17.93 11.26
CA LEU A 443 4.51 -17.88 10.55
C LEU A 443 5.13 -19.27 10.42
N LEU A 444 5.18 -20.03 11.52
CA LEU A 444 5.66 -21.41 11.51
C LEU A 444 4.80 -22.28 10.58
N MET A 445 3.48 -22.09 10.57
CA MET A 445 2.56 -22.83 9.69
C MET A 445 2.84 -22.48 8.22
N GLY A 446 3.05 -21.21 7.91
CA GLY A 446 3.44 -20.75 6.57
C GLY A 446 4.75 -21.37 6.10
N VAL A 447 5.78 -21.39 6.96
CA VAL A 447 7.08 -22.00 6.64
C VAL A 447 6.93 -23.51 6.42
N MET A 448 6.23 -24.20 7.32
CA MET A 448 6.01 -25.65 7.23
C MET A 448 5.27 -26.02 5.95
N THR A 449 4.20 -25.30 5.60
CA THR A 449 3.38 -25.60 4.41
C THR A 449 4.09 -25.28 3.10
N LEU A 450 4.94 -24.25 3.03
CA LEU A 450 5.57 -23.81 1.78
C LEU A 450 6.98 -24.36 1.53
N HIS A 451 7.77 -24.57 2.59
CA HIS A 451 9.18 -24.95 2.47
C HIS A 451 9.41 -26.46 2.65
N VAL A 452 8.69 -27.12 3.56
CA VAL A 452 8.89 -28.56 3.84
C VAL A 452 8.57 -29.42 2.62
N PRO A 453 7.48 -29.20 1.85
CA PRO A 453 7.21 -29.99 0.65
C PRO A 453 8.28 -29.84 -0.45
N ARG A 454 9.05 -28.74 -0.44
CA ARG A 454 10.17 -28.52 -1.38
C ARG A 454 11.42 -29.33 -1.01
N LEU A 455 11.65 -29.52 0.30
CA LEU A 455 12.81 -30.23 0.83
C LEU A 455 12.59 -31.74 0.90
N LEU A 456 11.37 -32.19 1.21
CA LEU A 456 11.03 -33.60 1.44
C LEU A 456 9.77 -34.00 0.64
N PRO A 457 9.88 -34.25 -0.68
CA PRO A 457 8.74 -34.58 -1.53
C PRO A 457 8.03 -35.90 -1.18
N LYS A 458 8.67 -36.78 -0.37
CA LYS A 458 8.14 -38.08 0.04
C LYS A 458 7.34 -38.07 1.37
N SER A 459 7.39 -37.03 2.20
CA SER A 459 6.77 -37.02 3.54
C SER A 459 5.45 -36.22 3.60
N LYS A 460 4.44 -36.60 2.81
CA LYS A 460 3.24 -35.75 2.63
C LYS A 460 2.29 -35.73 3.82
N TRP A 461 2.05 -36.85 4.50
CA TRP A 461 0.93 -36.96 5.45
C TRP A 461 1.18 -36.32 6.82
N TRP A 462 2.37 -36.49 7.41
CA TRP A 462 2.71 -35.87 8.70
C TRP A 462 2.77 -34.33 8.59
N THR A 463 3.25 -33.79 7.48
CA THR A 463 3.33 -32.32 7.28
C THR A 463 1.94 -31.70 7.24
N GLU A 464 0.98 -32.34 6.56
CA GLU A 464 -0.42 -31.91 6.57
C GLU A 464 -1.05 -32.05 7.96
N LEU A 465 -0.76 -33.14 8.69
CA LEU A 465 -1.24 -33.33 10.05
C LEU A 465 -0.72 -32.26 11.02
N VAL A 466 0.57 -31.91 10.94
CA VAL A 466 1.18 -30.84 11.72
C VAL A 466 0.55 -29.49 11.36
N ALA A 467 0.32 -29.20 10.08
CA ALA A 467 -0.37 -27.99 9.66
C ALA A 467 -1.80 -27.91 10.22
N CYS A 468 -2.54 -29.02 10.22
CA CYS A 468 -3.86 -29.10 10.86
C CYS A 468 -3.79 -28.86 12.37
N ALA A 469 -2.81 -29.43 13.07
CA ALA A 469 -2.62 -29.21 14.50
C ALA A 469 -2.32 -27.74 14.81
N MET A 470 -1.47 -27.09 14.01
CA MET A 470 -1.18 -25.66 14.15
C MET A 470 -2.40 -24.78 13.86
N PHE A 471 -3.24 -25.16 12.89
CA PHE A 471 -4.50 -24.48 12.63
C PHE A 471 -5.46 -24.59 13.84
N LEU A 472 -5.55 -25.75 14.48
CA LEU A 472 -6.33 -25.90 15.71
C LEU A 472 -5.80 -25.02 16.86
N VAL A 473 -4.48 -24.86 16.96
CA VAL A 473 -3.86 -23.93 17.93
C VAL A 473 -4.23 -22.48 17.63
N ILE A 474 -4.24 -22.06 16.35
CA ILE A 474 -4.70 -20.72 15.94
C ILE A 474 -6.17 -20.52 16.32
N VAL A 475 -7.03 -21.51 16.07
CA VAL A 475 -8.44 -21.46 16.47
C VAL A 475 -8.57 -21.37 17.99
N ALA A 476 -7.78 -22.12 18.76
CA ALA A 476 -7.77 -22.05 20.22
C ALA A 476 -7.33 -20.66 20.74
N PHE A 477 -6.31 -20.05 20.13
CA PHE A 477 -5.92 -18.67 20.45
C PHE A 477 -7.00 -17.66 20.08
N SER A 478 -7.66 -17.81 18.92
CA SER A 478 -8.76 -16.93 18.53
C SER A 478 -9.93 -17.02 19.52
N ALA A 479 -10.27 -18.23 19.99
CA ALA A 479 -11.28 -18.44 21.02
C ALA A 479 -10.84 -17.87 22.37
N ALA A 480 -9.57 -17.99 22.74
CA ALA A 480 -9.01 -17.38 23.95
C ALA A 480 -9.05 -15.84 23.92
N ILE A 481 -8.80 -15.22 22.76
CA ILE A 481 -8.94 -13.77 22.56
C ILE A 481 -10.41 -13.36 22.63
N CYS A 482 -11.34 -14.15 22.07
CA CYS A 482 -12.78 -13.88 22.18
C CYS A 482 -13.28 -13.90 23.63
N ARG A 483 -12.61 -14.67 24.50
CA ARG A 483 -12.89 -14.73 25.94
C ARG A 483 -12.35 -13.53 26.71
N GLN A 484 -11.72 -12.55 26.08
CA GLN A 484 -11.18 -11.39 26.80
C GLN A 484 -12.14 -10.19 26.66
N PRO A 485 -12.27 -9.34 27.70
CA PRO A 485 -13.11 -8.16 27.66
C PRO A 485 -12.73 -7.23 26.51
N MET A 486 -13.73 -6.75 25.76
CA MET A 486 -13.56 -6.00 24.53
C MET A 486 -14.25 -4.63 24.63
N HIS A 487 -13.58 -3.58 24.16
CA HIS A 487 -14.22 -2.28 23.98
C HIS A 487 -15.13 -2.27 22.74
N LYS A 488 -16.33 -1.71 22.90
CA LYS A 488 -17.23 -1.36 21.78
C LYS A 488 -16.97 0.10 21.35
N PRO A 489 -16.19 0.35 20.28
CA PRO A 489 -15.93 1.71 19.82
C PRO A 489 -17.17 2.30 19.15
N ARG A 490 -17.44 3.58 19.42
CA ARG A 490 -18.45 4.39 18.72
C ARG A 490 -17.85 5.02 17.46
N ILE A 491 -17.41 4.20 16.51
CA ILE A 491 -16.89 4.67 15.21
C ILE A 491 -17.80 4.19 14.07
N HIS A 492 -17.89 5.00 13.01
CA HIS A 492 -18.76 4.73 11.85
C HIS A 492 -18.25 3.54 11.02
N ASN A 493 -16.93 3.46 10.79
CA ASN A 493 -16.30 2.36 10.03
C ASN A 493 -15.62 1.38 10.97
N ARG A 494 -16.37 0.38 11.41
CA ARG A 494 -15.87 -0.72 12.24
C ARG A 494 -15.53 -1.92 11.37
N VAL A 495 -14.42 -2.57 11.68
CA VAL A 495 -14.13 -3.92 11.21
C VAL A 495 -15.17 -4.87 11.82
N PRO A 496 -15.94 -5.60 10.99
CA PRO A 496 -16.85 -6.62 11.49
C PRO A 496 -16.06 -7.87 11.94
N CYS A 497 -16.64 -8.67 12.83
CA CYS A 497 -16.10 -9.97 13.24
C CYS A 497 -14.70 -9.96 13.87
N VAL A 498 -14.38 -8.97 14.72
CA VAL A 498 -13.17 -9.00 15.56
C VAL A 498 -13.33 -10.09 16.63
N PRO A 499 -12.33 -10.97 16.87
CA PRO A 499 -10.94 -10.94 16.39
C PRO A 499 -10.67 -11.76 15.12
N PHE A 500 -11.66 -12.48 14.58
CA PHE A 500 -11.48 -13.41 13.45
C PHE A 500 -11.03 -12.72 12.18
N LEU A 501 -11.64 -11.59 11.80
CA LEU A 501 -11.33 -10.92 10.55
C LEU A 501 -9.89 -10.39 10.49
N PRO A 502 -9.36 -9.68 11.51
CA PRO A 502 -7.94 -9.31 11.56
C PRO A 502 -6.99 -10.52 11.60
N LEU A 503 -7.34 -11.59 12.32
CA LEU A 503 -6.51 -12.81 12.36
C LEU A 503 -6.46 -13.53 11.01
N CYS A 504 -7.57 -13.59 10.28
CA CYS A 504 -7.60 -14.13 8.92
C CYS A 504 -6.76 -13.27 7.96
N ALA A 505 -6.81 -11.95 8.09
CA ALA A 505 -5.97 -11.05 7.31
C ALA A 505 -4.47 -11.32 7.56
N ILE A 506 -4.05 -11.38 8.83
CA ILE A 506 -2.66 -11.71 9.22
C ILE A 506 -2.24 -13.05 8.63
N TRP A 507 -3.07 -14.09 8.76
CA TRP A 507 -2.75 -15.42 8.25
C TRP A 507 -2.51 -15.42 6.73
N MET A 508 -3.36 -14.73 5.96
CA MET A 508 -3.18 -14.60 4.51
C MET A 508 -1.91 -13.84 4.14
N ASP A 509 -1.60 -12.77 4.87
CA ASP A 509 -0.43 -11.93 4.62
C ASP A 509 0.86 -12.69 4.90
N VAL A 510 0.90 -13.43 6.01
CA VAL A 510 2.03 -14.30 6.38
C VAL A 510 2.27 -15.36 5.31
N HIS A 511 1.23 -16.02 4.79
CA HIS A 511 1.38 -17.00 3.72
C HIS A 511 1.93 -16.40 2.44
N LEU A 512 1.53 -15.17 2.09
CA LEU A 512 2.07 -14.45 0.93
C LEU A 512 3.54 -14.07 1.13
N VAL A 513 3.91 -13.58 2.32
CA VAL A 513 5.29 -13.22 2.68
C VAL A 513 6.23 -14.44 2.59
N VAL A 514 5.81 -15.59 3.13
CA VAL A 514 6.60 -16.83 3.06
C VAL A 514 6.67 -17.39 1.63
N GLY A 515 5.72 -17.03 0.76
CA GLY A 515 5.71 -17.45 -0.65
C GLY A 515 6.75 -16.75 -1.54
N LEU A 516 7.33 -15.63 -1.08
CA LEU A 516 8.28 -14.81 -1.83
C LEU A 516 9.63 -15.50 -2.05
N PRO A 517 10.39 -15.13 -3.09
CA PRO A 517 11.71 -15.71 -3.36
C PRO A 517 12.73 -15.35 -2.27
N TYR A 518 13.71 -16.22 -2.06
CA TYR A 518 14.78 -16.03 -1.06
C TYR A 518 15.60 -14.74 -1.28
N THR A 519 15.71 -14.26 -2.52
CA THR A 519 16.40 -13.00 -2.85
C THR A 519 15.71 -11.80 -2.20
N ALA A 520 14.37 -11.80 -2.15
CA ALA A 520 13.61 -10.74 -1.50
C ALA A 520 13.82 -10.76 0.03
N TRP A 521 13.84 -11.95 0.62
CA TRP A 521 14.12 -12.13 2.06
C TRP A 521 15.53 -11.68 2.44
N LEU A 522 16.52 -12.02 1.61
CA LEU A 522 17.90 -11.61 1.83
C LEU A 522 18.03 -10.08 1.77
N LEU A 523 17.43 -9.42 0.77
CA LEU A 523 17.50 -7.97 0.65
C LEU A 523 16.77 -7.26 1.82
N PHE A 524 15.60 -7.76 2.19
CA PHE A 524 14.85 -7.24 3.34
C PHE A 524 15.61 -7.41 4.65
N PHE A 525 16.28 -8.54 4.85
CA PHE A 525 17.10 -8.79 6.04
C PHE A 525 18.34 -7.91 6.07
N ILE A 526 19.04 -7.76 4.95
CA ILE A 526 20.18 -6.83 4.83
C ILE A 526 19.71 -5.42 5.16
N TRP A 527 18.60 -4.97 4.58
CA TRP A 527 18.04 -3.66 4.89
C TRP A 527 17.68 -3.51 6.36
N SER A 528 17.08 -4.52 6.98
CA SER A 528 16.69 -4.47 8.40
C SER A 528 17.88 -4.43 9.35
N LEU A 529 19.06 -4.85 8.90
CA LEU A 529 20.30 -4.88 9.69
C LEU A 529 21.12 -3.58 9.54
N VAL A 530 21.06 -2.95 8.35
CA VAL A 530 21.56 -1.59 8.10
C VAL A 530 20.72 -0.59 8.88
#